data_AF-A0A662LJW1-F1
#
_entry.id   AF-A0A662LJW1-F1
#
_cell.length_a   1.000
_cell.length_b   1.000
_cell.length_c   1.000
_cell.angle_alpha   90.00
_cell.angle_beta   90.00
_cell.angle_gamma   90.00
#
_symmetry.space_group_name_H-M   'P 1'
#
loop_
_entity.id
_entity.type
_entity.pdbx_description
1 polymer ?
#
loop_
_entity_poly.entity_id
_entity_poly.type
_entity_poly.pdbx_seq_one_letter_code
_entity_poly.pdbx_strand_id
1 'polypeptide(L)'
;MKLNEKKMFDIIEDLVAYGEKIQEDKQKKNKLPRSYLHKLGLFLEFWMNLTDNQYAKLSVDASDGKNPRIEAYCLDPSVGTNIINKFHSSIHMSGTLEPLEEYRDSMGLSHNTTLISFSSPFPKENRKLLYLPDVTTKYSELMKDDTIQKKMWEYITTICNKFPQNTIVFFPSYNTLSLFQRNHDFSDIKKSVFLEEQRMSQTALMDLVSDFKNQGNKLGIGATLFSVIGGRISEGMDFPSKQLEIVLIVGIPYPKPTARQRGLQKYYEMKFHKGWEYTVQAPTARKLLQAIGRLIRDEKDKGVAIILDRRAPRFKPYLKELGKSIDIMKEIESTIG
;
A
#
# COMPACT_ATOMS: atom_id res chain seq x y z
N MET A 1 -16.28 34.48 -19.36
CA MET A 1 -17.46 34.65 -18.47
C MET A 1 -17.06 34.13 -17.09
N LYS A 2 -17.02 34.97 -16.05
CA LYS A 2 -16.76 34.50 -14.68
C LYS A 2 -18.05 33.92 -14.11
N LEU A 3 -18.05 32.64 -13.78
CA LEU A 3 -19.12 32.00 -13.01
C LEU A 3 -19.06 32.53 -11.58
N ASN A 4 -20.18 33.03 -11.06
CA ASN A 4 -20.33 33.38 -9.65
C ASN A 4 -21.14 32.30 -8.94
N GLU A 5 -21.11 32.29 -7.61
CA GLU A 5 -21.73 31.23 -6.80
C GLU A 5 -23.22 31.07 -7.07
N LYS A 6 -23.97 32.17 -7.15
CA LYS A 6 -25.41 32.15 -7.48
C LYS A 6 -25.69 31.47 -8.83
N LYS A 7 -24.94 31.84 -9.89
CA LYS A 7 -25.08 31.19 -11.20
C LYS A 7 -24.73 29.71 -11.18
N MET A 8 -23.81 29.28 -10.31
CA MET A 8 -23.50 27.87 -10.16
C MET A 8 -24.67 27.10 -9.54
N PHE A 9 -25.32 27.65 -8.51
CA PHE A 9 -26.53 27.06 -7.94
C PHE A 9 -27.65 26.96 -8.97
N ASP A 10 -27.93 28.03 -9.72
CA ASP A 10 -28.94 28.02 -10.79
C ASP A 10 -28.66 26.90 -11.82
N ILE A 11 -27.40 26.75 -12.26
CA ILE A 11 -27.00 25.69 -13.19
C ILE A 11 -27.18 24.30 -12.58
N ILE A 12 -26.89 24.12 -11.29
CA ILE A 12 -27.03 22.84 -10.60
C ILE A 12 -28.51 22.44 -10.51
N GLU A 13 -29.39 23.36 -10.15
CA GLU A 13 -30.84 23.13 -10.12
C GLU A 13 -31.36 22.71 -11.50
N ASP A 14 -30.95 23.42 -12.55
CA ASP A 14 -31.28 23.07 -13.93
C ASP A 14 -30.79 21.66 -14.31
N LEU A 15 -29.54 21.31 -13.97
CA LEU A 15 -28.97 19.99 -14.24
C LEU A 15 -29.76 18.86 -13.57
N VAL A 16 -30.19 19.06 -12.33
CA VAL A 16 -31.01 18.10 -11.60
C VAL A 16 -32.38 17.97 -12.27
N ALA A 17 -33.07 19.08 -12.53
CA ALA A 17 -34.42 19.10 -13.10
C ALA A 17 -34.49 18.52 -14.52
N TYR A 18 -33.57 18.90 -15.42
CA TYR A 18 -33.47 18.27 -16.74
C TYR A 18 -33.05 16.81 -16.62
N GLY A 19 -32.22 16.52 -15.63
CA GLY A 19 -31.77 15.18 -15.31
C GLY A 19 -32.92 14.23 -14.99
N GLU A 20 -33.86 14.66 -14.13
CA GLU A 20 -35.06 13.93 -13.74
C GLU A 20 -36.00 13.69 -14.92
N LYS A 21 -36.25 14.73 -15.74
CA LYS A 21 -37.05 14.58 -16.98
C LYS A 21 -36.51 13.49 -17.90
N ILE A 22 -35.19 13.41 -18.06
CA ILE A 22 -34.54 12.34 -18.86
C ILE A 22 -34.77 10.96 -18.24
N GLN A 23 -34.76 10.86 -16.90
CA GLN A 23 -35.01 9.59 -16.20
C GLN A 23 -36.46 9.14 -16.40
N GLU A 24 -37.42 10.04 -16.24
CA GLU A 24 -38.84 9.79 -16.47
C GLU A 24 -39.10 9.35 -17.92
N ASP A 25 -38.54 10.06 -18.90
CA ASP A 25 -38.70 9.72 -20.32
C ASP A 25 -38.12 8.35 -20.67
N LYS A 26 -36.98 7.98 -20.06
CA LYS A 26 -36.40 6.64 -20.20
C LYS A 26 -37.29 5.59 -19.57
N GLN A 27 -37.82 5.87 -18.39
CA GLN A 27 -38.73 4.96 -17.68
C GLN A 27 -40.01 4.72 -18.48
N LYS A 28 -40.63 5.77 -19.03
CA LYS A 28 -41.79 5.68 -19.94
C LYS A 28 -41.51 4.81 -21.17
N LYS A 29 -40.25 4.76 -21.62
CA LYS A 29 -39.77 3.93 -22.74
C LYS A 29 -39.30 2.54 -22.31
N ASN A 30 -39.59 2.10 -21.07
CA ASN A 30 -39.10 0.85 -20.47
C ASN A 30 -37.57 0.69 -20.55
N LYS A 31 -36.82 1.79 -20.43
CA LYS A 31 -35.36 1.82 -20.35
C LYS A 31 -34.92 2.15 -18.93
N LEU A 32 -33.70 1.73 -18.57
CA LEU A 32 -33.09 2.09 -17.29
C LEU A 32 -33.04 3.63 -17.13
N PRO A 33 -33.58 4.19 -16.03
CA PRO A 33 -33.68 5.64 -15.80
C PRO A 33 -32.33 6.25 -15.38
N ARG A 34 -31.34 6.16 -16.26
CA ARG A 34 -30.00 6.72 -16.04
C ARG A 34 -29.89 8.09 -16.70
N SER A 35 -29.56 9.12 -15.92
CA SER A 35 -29.24 10.46 -16.44
C SER A 35 -27.88 10.90 -15.92
N TYR A 36 -26.98 11.26 -16.85
CA TYR A 36 -25.68 11.82 -16.49
C TYR A 36 -25.79 13.25 -15.96
N LEU A 37 -26.78 14.03 -16.46
CA LEU A 37 -27.06 15.38 -15.96
C LEU A 37 -27.53 15.33 -14.51
N HIS A 38 -28.46 14.43 -14.19
CA HIS A 38 -28.94 14.27 -12.81
C HIS A 38 -27.79 13.89 -11.86
N LYS A 39 -26.97 12.90 -12.24
CA LYS A 39 -25.80 12.49 -11.45
C LYS A 39 -24.79 13.61 -11.25
N LEU A 40 -24.55 14.41 -12.30
CA LEU A 40 -23.65 15.56 -12.23
C LEU A 40 -24.22 16.65 -11.32
N GLY A 41 -25.50 16.98 -11.47
CA GLY A 41 -26.21 17.95 -10.64
C GLY A 41 -26.14 17.59 -9.16
N LEU A 42 -26.54 16.37 -8.79
CA LEU A 42 -26.46 15.88 -7.41
C LEU A 42 -25.04 15.91 -6.85
N PHE A 43 -24.04 15.54 -7.66
CA PHE A 43 -22.65 15.59 -7.22
C PHE A 43 -22.17 17.03 -6.98
N LEU A 44 -22.49 17.97 -7.87
CA LEU A 44 -22.11 19.37 -7.72
C LEU A 44 -22.84 20.03 -6.55
N GLU A 45 -24.12 19.73 -6.38
CA GLU A 45 -24.91 20.16 -5.22
C GLU A 45 -24.26 19.68 -3.93
N PHE A 46 -23.99 18.37 -3.82
CA PHE A 46 -23.29 17.79 -2.70
C PHE A 46 -21.94 18.48 -2.48
N TRP A 47 -21.11 18.60 -3.51
CA TRP A 47 -19.76 19.16 -3.40
C TRP A 47 -19.77 20.63 -2.99
N MET A 48 -20.71 21.43 -3.47
CA MET A 48 -20.85 22.84 -3.08
C MET A 48 -21.29 22.97 -1.63
N ASN A 49 -22.30 22.21 -1.21
CA ASN A 49 -22.89 22.27 0.13
C ASN A 49 -22.09 21.52 1.21
N LEU A 50 -21.04 20.79 0.82
CA LEU A 50 -20.21 20.03 1.73
C LEU A 50 -19.51 20.98 2.73
N THR A 51 -20.03 20.98 3.94
CA THR A 51 -19.55 21.74 5.11
C THR A 51 -19.01 20.81 6.19
N ASP A 52 -19.24 19.50 6.04
CA ASP A 52 -18.80 18.49 6.99
C ASP A 52 -17.27 18.36 7.01
N ASN A 53 -16.72 18.46 8.21
CA ASN A 53 -15.28 18.27 8.47
C ASN A 53 -14.78 16.85 8.12
N GLN A 54 -15.71 15.91 7.88
CA GLN A 54 -15.45 14.52 7.50
C GLN A 54 -15.03 14.36 6.04
N TYR A 55 -15.10 15.41 5.21
CA TYR A 55 -14.75 15.34 3.79
C TYR A 55 -13.71 16.40 3.41
N ALA A 56 -12.83 16.06 2.47
CA ALA A 56 -11.95 17.00 1.80
C ALA A 56 -12.48 17.35 0.41
N LYS A 57 -12.62 18.66 0.13
CA LYS A 57 -12.81 19.19 -1.23
C LYS A 57 -11.46 19.29 -1.93
N LEU A 58 -11.29 18.53 -3.00
CA LEU A 58 -10.03 18.49 -3.74
C LEU A 58 -10.24 18.94 -5.19
N SER A 59 -9.34 19.78 -5.67
CA SER A 59 -9.10 19.97 -7.11
C SER A 59 -7.88 19.14 -7.47
N VAL A 60 -8.06 18.18 -8.37
CA VAL A 60 -7.01 17.23 -8.73
C VAL A 60 -6.69 17.37 -10.21
N ASP A 61 -5.44 17.75 -10.48
CA ASP A 61 -4.86 17.73 -11.80
C ASP A 61 -3.60 16.86 -11.80
N ALA A 62 -3.83 15.55 -11.84
CA ALA A 62 -2.75 14.56 -11.80
C ALA A 62 -2.08 14.33 -13.17
N SER A 63 -2.56 15.03 -14.22
CA SER A 63 -2.22 14.77 -15.62
C SER A 63 -1.79 16.03 -16.37
N ASP A 64 -1.40 17.07 -15.64
CA ASP A 64 -0.91 18.35 -16.18
C ASP A 64 -1.88 18.94 -17.21
N GLY A 65 -3.11 19.18 -16.76
CA GLY A 65 -4.20 19.78 -17.53
C GLY A 65 -5.00 18.82 -18.40
N LYS A 66 -4.55 17.57 -18.61
CA LYS A 66 -5.21 16.64 -19.55
C LYS A 66 -6.54 16.06 -19.05
N ASN A 67 -6.71 15.96 -17.73
CA ASN A 67 -7.91 15.38 -17.10
C ASN A 67 -8.13 15.96 -15.69
N PRO A 68 -8.38 17.28 -15.58
CA PRO A 68 -8.67 17.90 -14.30
C PRO A 68 -10.02 17.40 -13.77
N ARG A 69 -10.11 17.23 -12.46
CA ARG A 69 -11.36 16.83 -11.79
C ARG A 69 -11.47 17.43 -10.41
N ILE A 70 -12.70 17.52 -9.92
CA ILE A 70 -12.97 17.81 -8.51
C ILE A 70 -13.38 16.52 -7.81
N GLU A 71 -12.97 16.37 -6.57
CA GLU A 71 -13.31 15.22 -5.72
C GLU A 71 -13.87 15.71 -4.39
N ALA A 72 -14.86 14.99 -3.87
CA ALA A 72 -15.21 15.02 -2.45
C ALA A 72 -14.70 13.72 -1.83
N TYR A 73 -13.62 13.81 -1.07
CA TYR A 73 -12.96 12.65 -0.49
C TYR A 73 -13.35 12.47 0.97
N CYS A 74 -14.01 11.35 1.30
CA CYS A 74 -14.35 11.02 2.68
C CYS A 74 -13.09 10.71 3.49
N LEU A 75 -12.86 11.50 4.53
CA LEU A 75 -11.77 11.35 5.50
C LEU A 75 -12.17 10.45 6.66
N ASP A 76 -13.46 10.16 6.85
CA ASP A 76 -13.96 9.39 7.98
C ASP A 76 -14.64 8.09 7.53
N PRO A 77 -13.97 6.93 7.64
CA PRO A 77 -14.56 5.65 7.26
C PRO A 77 -15.82 5.32 8.06
N SER A 78 -15.94 5.83 9.29
CA SER A 78 -17.06 5.54 10.20
C SER A 78 -18.42 5.92 9.63
N VAL A 79 -18.47 6.87 8.69
CA VAL A 79 -19.69 7.24 7.97
C VAL A 79 -20.30 6.05 7.22
N GLY A 80 -19.46 5.23 6.58
CA GLY A 80 -19.90 4.04 5.84
C GLY A 80 -19.99 2.78 6.70
N THR A 81 -19.20 2.70 7.77
CA THR A 81 -19.10 1.49 8.62
C THR A 81 -20.02 1.53 9.83
N ASN A 82 -20.75 2.63 10.06
CA ASN A 82 -21.68 2.79 11.18
C ASN A 82 -22.75 1.69 11.24
N ILE A 83 -23.07 1.05 10.13
CA ILE A 83 -24.02 -0.07 10.05
C ILE A 83 -23.59 -1.25 10.90
N ILE A 84 -22.28 -1.43 11.11
CA ILE A 84 -21.70 -2.50 11.94
C ILE A 84 -22.21 -2.39 13.38
N ASN A 85 -22.38 -1.16 13.89
CA ASN A 85 -22.86 -0.91 15.24
C ASN A 85 -24.37 -1.19 15.41
N LYS A 86 -25.10 -1.55 14.35
CA LYS A 86 -26.52 -1.96 14.43
C LYS A 86 -26.70 -3.46 14.67
N PHE A 87 -25.66 -4.26 14.51
CA PHE A 87 -25.70 -5.69 14.79
C PHE A 87 -25.47 -5.97 16.28
N HIS A 88 -25.97 -7.11 16.77
CA HIS A 88 -25.79 -7.51 18.17
C HIS A 88 -24.31 -7.71 18.54
N SER A 89 -23.51 -8.28 17.63
CA SER A 89 -22.05 -8.36 17.76
C SER A 89 -21.38 -8.46 16.39
N SER A 90 -20.11 -8.04 16.31
CA SER A 90 -19.24 -8.29 15.16
C SER A 90 -17.86 -8.76 15.62
N ILE A 91 -17.25 -9.66 14.85
CA ILE A 91 -15.87 -10.14 15.07
C ILE A 91 -15.06 -9.78 13.83
N HIS A 92 -13.99 -9.03 14.03
CA HIS A 92 -13.10 -8.56 12.97
C HIS A 92 -11.74 -9.23 13.17
N MET A 93 -11.28 -9.99 12.16
CA MET A 93 -10.04 -10.77 12.25
C MET A 93 -9.18 -10.60 10.99
N SER A 94 -7.88 -10.44 11.18
CA SER A 94 -6.87 -10.42 10.11
C SER A 94 -5.48 -10.62 10.70
N GLY A 95 -4.60 -11.31 9.98
CA GLY A 95 -3.20 -11.49 10.37
C GLY A 95 -2.35 -10.21 10.31
N THR A 96 -2.88 -9.12 9.76
CA THR A 96 -2.18 -7.82 9.61
C THR A 96 -3.03 -6.64 10.04
N LEU A 97 -3.98 -6.85 10.96
CA LEU A 97 -4.89 -5.81 11.43
C LEU A 97 -4.20 -4.74 12.28
N GLU A 98 -3.11 -5.10 12.97
CA GLU A 98 -2.34 -4.20 13.84
C GLU A 98 -1.91 -2.92 13.10
N PRO A 99 -2.00 -1.73 13.75
CA PRO A 99 -2.42 -1.48 15.14
C PRO A 99 -3.94 -1.60 15.33
N LEU A 100 -4.38 -2.25 16.42
CA LEU A 100 -5.79 -2.55 16.66
C LEU A 100 -6.58 -1.31 17.12
N GLU A 101 -5.96 -0.39 17.87
CA GLU A 101 -6.60 0.85 18.30
C GLU A 101 -6.95 1.72 17.10
N GLU A 102 -6.01 1.86 16.14
CA GLU A 102 -6.26 2.61 14.91
C GLU A 102 -7.42 2.02 14.14
N TYR A 103 -7.47 0.70 13.99
CA TYR A 103 -8.56 0.04 13.26
C TYR A 103 -9.91 0.27 13.95
N ARG A 104 -9.98 0.09 15.28
CA ARG A 104 -11.19 0.35 16.07
C ARG A 104 -11.69 1.79 15.87
N ASP A 105 -10.80 2.76 16.05
CA ASP A 105 -11.15 4.17 16.02
C ASP A 105 -11.54 4.64 14.61
N SER A 106 -10.77 4.25 13.59
CA SER A 106 -11.05 4.58 12.18
C SER A 106 -12.39 4.01 11.69
N MET A 107 -12.73 2.81 12.13
CA MET A 107 -13.99 2.14 11.76
C MET A 107 -15.19 2.65 12.57
N GLY A 108 -14.99 3.53 13.56
CA GLY A 108 -16.05 4.01 14.44
C GLY A 108 -16.64 2.93 15.34
N LEU A 109 -15.82 1.96 15.74
CA LEU A 109 -16.22 0.93 16.70
C LEU A 109 -16.21 1.51 18.13
N SER A 110 -16.98 0.90 19.02
CA SER A 110 -17.04 1.31 20.42
C SER A 110 -15.66 1.27 21.09
N HIS A 111 -15.37 2.23 21.98
CA HIS A 111 -14.14 2.21 22.78
C HIS A 111 -14.02 0.96 23.67
N ASN A 112 -15.16 0.33 24.00
CA ASN A 112 -15.22 -0.91 24.77
C ASN A 112 -14.99 -2.17 23.91
N THR A 113 -14.70 -2.03 22.61
CA THR A 113 -14.35 -3.16 21.75
C THR A 113 -13.10 -3.85 22.28
N THR A 114 -13.23 -5.15 22.55
CA THR A 114 -12.11 -6.00 22.98
C THR A 114 -11.08 -6.12 21.85
N LEU A 115 -9.83 -5.75 22.15
CA LEU A 115 -8.71 -5.86 21.22
C LEU A 115 -7.85 -7.05 21.64
N ILE A 116 -7.70 -8.02 20.75
CA ILE A 116 -6.93 -9.24 21.01
C ILE A 116 -5.91 -9.42 19.90
N SER A 117 -4.64 -9.62 20.28
CA SER A 117 -3.56 -10.00 19.38
C SER A 117 -2.98 -11.33 19.84
N PHE A 118 -2.76 -12.23 18.88
CA PHE A 118 -2.17 -13.54 19.12
C PHE A 118 -0.74 -13.53 18.60
N SER A 119 0.16 -14.19 19.33
CA SER A 119 1.52 -14.39 18.85
C SER A 119 1.52 -15.29 17.62
N SER A 120 2.50 -15.09 16.73
CA SER A 120 2.68 -15.99 15.60
C SER A 120 2.89 -17.43 16.11
N PRO A 121 2.19 -18.42 15.55
CA PRO A 121 2.37 -19.81 15.94
C PRO A 121 3.68 -20.41 15.39
N PHE A 122 4.34 -19.71 14.47
CA PHE A 122 5.53 -20.20 13.79
C PHE A 122 6.80 -20.01 14.65
N PRO A 123 7.77 -20.94 14.57
CA PRO A 123 9.04 -20.82 15.30
C PRO A 123 9.77 -19.52 14.96
N LYS A 124 10.31 -18.82 15.96
CA LYS A 124 10.97 -17.53 15.76
C LYS A 124 12.28 -17.67 15.00
N GLU A 125 12.98 -18.78 15.21
CA GLU A 125 14.20 -19.18 14.52
C GLU A 125 14.00 -19.35 13.01
N ASN A 126 12.77 -19.62 12.56
CA ASN A 126 12.46 -19.76 11.15
C ASN A 126 12.29 -18.42 10.45
N ARG A 127 12.18 -17.30 11.19
CA ARG A 127 12.08 -15.97 10.61
C ARG A 127 13.16 -15.04 11.13
N LYS A 128 13.94 -14.47 10.22
CA LYS A 128 14.83 -13.36 10.56
C LYS A 128 14.30 -12.06 9.98
N LEU A 129 14.22 -11.01 10.81
CA LEU A 129 13.83 -9.67 10.38
C LEU A 129 14.94 -8.67 10.71
N LEU A 130 15.50 -8.05 9.67
CA LEU A 130 16.69 -7.20 9.76
C LEU A 130 16.47 -5.85 9.09
N TYR A 131 17.23 -4.85 9.49
CA TYR A 131 17.39 -3.62 8.72
C TYR A 131 18.85 -3.22 8.55
N LEU A 132 19.13 -2.52 7.44
CA LEU A 132 20.44 -1.96 7.14
C LEU A 132 20.51 -0.49 7.60
N PRO A 133 21.44 -0.11 8.50
CA PRO A 133 21.49 1.19 9.15
C PRO A 133 22.14 2.31 8.33
N ASP A 134 22.74 1.98 7.20
CA ASP A 134 23.63 2.83 6.40
C ASP A 134 23.05 3.24 5.05
N VAL A 135 21.79 2.85 4.78
CA VAL A 135 21.04 3.22 3.58
C VAL A 135 19.68 3.81 3.96
N THR A 136 19.05 4.55 3.04
CA THR A 136 17.72 5.13 3.24
C THR A 136 17.07 5.51 1.92
N THR A 137 15.75 5.41 1.88
CA THR A 137 14.93 5.90 0.76
C THR A 137 14.28 7.25 1.03
N LYS A 138 14.75 7.97 2.05
CA LYS A 138 14.27 9.34 2.30
C LYS A 138 14.66 10.20 1.10
N TYR A 139 13.66 10.67 0.36
CA TYR A 139 13.84 11.39 -0.91
C TYR A 139 14.91 12.49 -0.85
N SER A 140 14.91 13.31 0.20
CA SER A 140 15.89 14.40 0.38
C SER A 140 17.34 13.95 0.51
N GLU A 141 17.58 12.71 0.90
CA GLU A 141 18.93 12.13 1.05
C GLU A 141 19.26 11.27 -0.19
N LEU A 142 18.33 10.41 -0.61
CA LEU A 142 18.48 9.55 -1.78
C LEU A 142 18.75 10.34 -3.08
N MET A 143 18.15 11.52 -3.25
CA MET A 143 18.37 12.38 -4.42
C MET A 143 19.61 13.28 -4.32
N LYS A 144 20.21 13.40 -3.14
CA LYS A 144 21.40 14.25 -2.91
C LYS A 144 22.70 13.46 -2.92
N ASP A 145 22.62 12.18 -2.58
CA ASP A 145 23.77 11.31 -2.42
C ASP A 145 23.57 10.02 -3.21
N ASP A 146 24.13 9.99 -4.42
CA ASP A 146 24.08 8.85 -5.33
C ASP A 146 24.77 7.60 -4.75
N THR A 147 25.64 7.76 -3.75
CA THR A 147 26.33 6.62 -3.11
C THR A 147 25.35 5.75 -2.34
N ILE A 148 24.29 6.33 -1.78
CA ILE A 148 23.23 5.58 -1.07
C ILE A 148 22.55 4.62 -2.04
N GLN A 149 22.18 5.10 -3.24
CA GLN A 149 21.50 4.27 -4.23
C GLN A 149 22.40 3.13 -4.72
N LYS A 150 23.66 3.43 -5.05
CA LYS A 150 24.65 2.43 -5.47
C LYS A 150 24.84 1.35 -4.41
N LYS A 151 24.99 1.76 -3.15
CA LYS A 151 25.14 0.83 -2.02
C LYS A 151 23.89 -0.06 -1.82
N MET A 152 22.69 0.50 -1.97
CA MET A 152 21.47 -0.31 -1.95
C MET A 152 21.45 -1.34 -3.09
N TRP A 153 21.88 -0.95 -4.29
CA TRP A 153 21.97 -1.86 -5.43
C TRP A 153 23.03 -2.96 -5.21
N GLU A 154 24.18 -2.63 -4.65
CA GLU A 154 25.21 -3.59 -4.23
C GLU A 154 24.65 -4.61 -3.24
N TYR A 155 23.89 -4.19 -2.22
CA TYR A 155 23.23 -5.13 -1.32
C TYR A 155 22.25 -6.05 -2.05
N ILE A 156 21.39 -5.49 -2.91
CA ILE A 156 20.39 -6.27 -3.65
C ILE A 156 21.08 -7.31 -4.54
N THR A 157 22.04 -6.90 -5.36
CA THR A 157 22.74 -7.78 -6.29
C THR A 157 23.56 -8.84 -5.57
N THR A 158 24.29 -8.47 -4.51
CA THR A 158 25.10 -9.42 -3.72
C THR A 158 24.22 -10.47 -3.06
N ILE A 159 23.10 -10.08 -2.44
CA ILE A 159 22.16 -11.02 -1.82
C ILE A 159 21.54 -11.93 -2.88
N CYS A 160 21.02 -11.35 -3.96
CA CYS A 160 20.39 -12.11 -5.04
C CYS A 160 21.37 -13.10 -5.69
N ASN A 161 22.65 -12.77 -5.81
CA ASN A 161 23.65 -13.64 -6.45
C ASN A 161 24.26 -14.68 -5.50
N LYS A 162 24.41 -14.38 -4.19
CA LYS A 162 25.01 -15.33 -3.24
C LYS A 162 24.06 -16.49 -2.89
N PHE A 163 22.79 -16.19 -2.67
CA PHE A 163 21.82 -17.15 -2.14
C PHE A 163 21.02 -17.77 -3.28
N PRO A 164 20.85 -19.10 -3.39
CA PRO A 164 20.05 -19.70 -4.46
C PRO A 164 18.53 -19.55 -4.25
N GLN A 165 18.05 -18.98 -3.15
CA GLN A 165 16.63 -18.93 -2.84
C GLN A 165 15.85 -17.89 -3.66
N ASN A 166 14.54 -18.12 -3.79
CA ASN A 166 13.63 -17.16 -4.41
C ASN A 166 13.55 -15.86 -3.59
N THR A 167 13.74 -14.74 -4.28
CA THR A 167 13.83 -13.42 -3.66
C THR A 167 12.77 -12.48 -4.25
N ILE A 168 12.00 -11.80 -3.40
CA ILE A 168 11.19 -10.66 -3.82
C ILE A 168 11.82 -9.37 -3.32
N VAL A 169 11.99 -8.41 -4.21
CA VAL A 169 12.50 -7.06 -3.93
C VAL A 169 11.35 -6.07 -4.06
N PHE A 170 10.84 -5.63 -2.93
CA PHE A 170 9.75 -4.67 -2.82
C PHE A 170 10.24 -3.23 -2.78
N PHE A 171 9.72 -2.40 -3.68
CA PHE A 171 9.94 -0.96 -3.72
C PHE A 171 8.73 -0.22 -3.13
N PRO A 172 8.94 0.94 -2.48
CA PRO A 172 7.86 1.73 -1.88
C PRO A 172 6.95 2.39 -2.92
N SER A 173 7.41 2.51 -4.17
CA SER A 173 6.61 3.05 -5.27
C SER A 173 7.21 2.67 -6.62
N TYR A 174 6.38 2.70 -7.69
CA TYR A 174 6.87 2.57 -9.06
C TYR A 174 7.91 3.64 -9.41
N ASN A 175 7.80 4.86 -8.87
CA ASN A 175 8.80 5.91 -9.13
C ASN A 175 10.19 5.50 -8.62
N THR A 176 10.25 4.84 -7.45
CA THR A 176 11.50 4.34 -6.88
C THR A 176 12.01 3.13 -7.66
N LEU A 177 11.13 2.20 -8.04
CA LEU A 177 11.51 1.08 -8.91
C LEU A 177 12.08 1.58 -10.24
N SER A 178 11.39 2.48 -10.93
CA SER A 178 11.86 3.07 -12.18
C SER A 178 13.11 3.93 -12.03
N LEU A 179 13.39 4.48 -10.85
CA LEU A 179 14.66 5.15 -10.58
C LEU A 179 15.82 4.14 -10.57
N PHE A 180 15.63 2.98 -9.94
CA PHE A 180 16.64 1.92 -9.93
C PHE A 180 16.81 1.28 -11.31
N GLN A 181 15.73 1.04 -12.05
CA GLN A 181 15.78 0.55 -13.43
C GLN A 181 16.53 1.46 -14.39
N ARG A 182 16.50 2.77 -14.16
CA ARG A 182 17.21 3.75 -15.01
C ARG A 182 18.69 3.84 -14.69
N ASN A 183 19.06 3.62 -13.43
CA ASN A 183 20.41 3.89 -12.94
C ASN A 183 21.26 2.62 -12.78
N HIS A 184 20.66 1.43 -12.89
CA HIS A 184 21.33 0.15 -12.67
C HIS A 184 20.92 -0.88 -13.72
N ASP A 185 21.83 -1.81 -14.01
CA ASP A 185 21.59 -2.91 -14.95
C ASP A 185 21.17 -4.17 -14.19
N PHE A 186 19.95 -4.62 -14.42
CA PHE A 186 19.41 -5.81 -13.77
C PHE A 186 20.10 -7.10 -14.24
N SER A 187 20.91 -7.04 -15.31
CA SER A 187 21.82 -8.12 -15.73
C SER A 187 22.97 -8.40 -14.73
N ASP A 188 23.20 -7.49 -13.78
CA ASP A 188 24.08 -7.71 -12.62
C ASP A 188 23.60 -8.90 -11.78
N ILE A 189 22.30 -9.20 -11.80
CA ILE A 189 21.70 -10.34 -11.12
C ILE A 189 21.77 -11.57 -12.03
N LYS A 190 22.47 -12.60 -11.59
CA LYS A 190 22.76 -13.82 -12.37
C LYS A 190 21.61 -14.84 -12.37
N LYS A 191 20.52 -14.51 -11.70
CA LYS A 191 19.27 -15.26 -11.66
C LYS A 191 18.27 -14.73 -12.69
N SER A 192 17.23 -15.50 -12.98
CA SER A 192 16.07 -14.98 -13.70
C SER A 192 15.46 -13.80 -12.95
N VAL A 193 15.29 -12.69 -13.66
CA VAL A 193 14.72 -11.44 -13.14
C VAL A 193 13.32 -11.26 -13.71
N PHE A 194 12.36 -11.02 -12.82
CA PHE A 194 10.98 -10.70 -13.15
C PHE A 194 10.66 -9.31 -12.60
N LEU A 195 9.87 -8.53 -13.32
CA LEU A 195 9.63 -7.13 -13.03
C LEU A 195 8.17 -6.75 -13.21
N GLU A 196 7.55 -6.25 -12.14
CA GLU A 196 6.20 -5.69 -12.19
C GLU A 196 6.20 -4.31 -12.87
N GLU A 197 5.27 -4.09 -13.80
CA GLU A 197 5.03 -2.80 -14.42
C GLU A 197 3.74 -2.12 -13.93
N GLN A 198 3.75 -0.78 -13.84
CA GLN A 198 2.64 0.00 -13.27
C GLN A 198 1.29 -0.20 -13.97
N ARG A 199 1.29 -0.54 -15.26
CA ARG A 199 0.07 -0.72 -16.08
C ARG A 199 -0.12 -2.17 -16.54
N MET A 200 0.59 -3.11 -15.93
CA MET A 200 0.47 -4.53 -16.24
C MET A 200 -0.97 -5.00 -15.96
N SER A 201 -1.57 -5.75 -16.88
CA SER A 201 -2.90 -6.33 -16.67
C SER A 201 -2.88 -7.34 -15.51
N GLN A 202 -4.05 -7.70 -14.96
CA GLN A 202 -4.11 -8.73 -13.91
C GLN A 202 -3.59 -10.08 -14.42
N THR A 203 -3.95 -10.45 -15.65
CA THR A 203 -3.51 -11.70 -16.28
C THR A 203 -2.00 -11.74 -16.44
N ALA A 204 -1.40 -10.69 -17.02
CA ALA A 204 0.06 -10.63 -17.22
C ALA A 204 0.83 -10.68 -15.89
N LEU A 205 0.27 -10.08 -14.83
CA LEU A 205 0.86 -10.17 -13.49
C LEU A 205 0.81 -11.60 -12.92
N MET A 206 -0.30 -12.31 -13.13
CA MET A 206 -0.43 -13.71 -12.71
C MET A 206 0.54 -14.61 -13.48
N ASP A 207 0.70 -14.40 -14.78
CA ASP A 207 1.64 -15.15 -15.62
C ASP A 207 3.08 -14.91 -15.14
N LEU A 208 3.46 -13.65 -14.92
CA LEU A 208 4.79 -13.28 -14.41
C LEU A 208 5.12 -13.93 -13.07
N VAL A 209 4.15 -13.99 -12.16
CA VAL A 209 4.34 -14.61 -10.84
C VAL A 209 4.35 -16.14 -10.94
N SER A 210 3.59 -16.71 -11.86
CA SER A 210 3.65 -18.15 -12.17
C SER A 210 5.04 -18.52 -12.69
N ASP A 211 5.59 -17.75 -13.61
CA ASP A 211 6.93 -17.97 -14.17
C ASP A 211 8.02 -17.83 -13.10
N PHE A 212 7.92 -16.81 -12.23
CA PHE A 212 8.80 -16.65 -11.08
C PHE A 212 8.80 -17.89 -10.17
N LYS A 213 7.62 -18.41 -9.81
CA LYS A 213 7.48 -19.61 -8.98
C LYS A 213 8.04 -20.85 -9.67
N ASN A 214 7.79 -21.00 -10.96
CA ASN A 214 8.22 -22.16 -11.74
C ASN A 214 9.73 -22.19 -11.94
N GLN A 215 10.37 -21.05 -12.18
CA GLN A 215 11.83 -20.96 -12.30
C GLN A 215 12.52 -21.38 -11.01
N GLY A 216 12.01 -20.93 -9.86
CA GLY A 216 12.53 -21.31 -8.56
C GLY A 216 12.54 -22.82 -8.29
N ASN A 217 11.64 -23.59 -8.94
CA ASN A 217 11.51 -25.03 -8.74
C ASN A 217 12.37 -25.88 -9.70
N LYS A 218 12.83 -25.33 -10.84
CA LYS A 218 13.37 -26.15 -11.95
C LYS A 218 14.90 -26.25 -12.00
N LEU A 219 15.64 -25.31 -11.43
CA LEU A 219 17.09 -25.20 -11.68
C LEU A 219 17.98 -25.26 -10.44
N GLY A 220 17.43 -25.37 -9.23
CA GLY A 220 18.19 -25.17 -7.99
C GLY A 220 18.77 -23.75 -7.82
N ILE A 221 18.49 -22.88 -8.80
CA ILE A 221 18.82 -21.46 -8.85
C ILE A 221 17.48 -20.73 -8.83
N GLY A 222 17.20 -20.03 -7.74
CA GLY A 222 15.97 -19.26 -7.55
C GLY A 222 15.88 -18.08 -8.51
N ALA A 223 14.72 -17.43 -8.50
CA ALA A 223 14.47 -16.21 -9.27
C ALA A 223 14.42 -14.97 -8.37
N THR A 224 14.50 -13.79 -9.00
CA THR A 224 14.29 -12.50 -8.33
C THR A 224 13.12 -11.77 -8.95
N LEU A 225 12.14 -11.39 -8.13
CA LEU A 225 10.97 -10.62 -8.55
C LEU A 225 11.02 -9.21 -7.95
N PHE A 226 11.00 -8.20 -8.81
CA PHE A 226 10.95 -6.78 -8.46
C PHE A 226 9.49 -6.30 -8.52
N SER A 227 8.97 -5.80 -7.41
CA SER A 227 7.57 -5.43 -7.26
C SER A 227 7.38 -4.21 -6.36
N VAL A 228 6.18 -3.64 -6.33
CA VAL A 228 5.82 -2.53 -5.45
C VAL A 228 5.01 -3.02 -4.26
N ILE A 229 5.40 -2.60 -3.06
CA ILE A 229 4.69 -2.91 -1.81
C ILE A 229 3.38 -2.14 -1.67
N GLY A 230 2.35 -2.79 -1.12
CA GLY A 230 0.97 -2.31 -1.22
C GLY A 230 0.42 -2.37 -2.65
N GLY A 231 1.09 -3.11 -3.54
CA GLY A 231 0.60 -3.48 -4.86
C GLY A 231 -0.09 -4.84 -4.84
N ARG A 232 -0.55 -5.26 -6.02
CA ARG A 232 -1.35 -6.49 -6.21
C ARG A 232 -0.63 -7.75 -5.72
N ILE A 233 0.69 -7.82 -5.89
CA ILE A 233 1.52 -8.96 -5.43
C ILE A 233 1.57 -9.02 -3.90
N SER A 234 1.73 -7.89 -3.21
CA SER A 234 1.87 -7.87 -1.74
C SER A 234 0.56 -8.16 -0.99
N GLU A 235 -0.59 -7.86 -1.58
CA GLU A 235 -1.90 -8.02 -0.92
C GLU A 235 -2.59 -9.36 -1.26
N GLY A 236 -2.49 -9.85 -2.50
CA GLY A 236 -3.34 -10.93 -3.00
C GLY A 236 -2.63 -12.20 -3.48
N MET A 237 -1.30 -12.28 -3.42
CA MET A 237 -0.57 -13.43 -3.98
C MET A 237 0.13 -14.28 -2.93
N ASP A 238 0.08 -15.58 -3.21
CA ASP A 238 0.41 -16.61 -2.26
C ASP A 238 1.67 -17.38 -2.64
N PHE A 239 2.69 -17.36 -1.79
CA PHE A 239 3.99 -18.01 -2.01
C PHE A 239 4.27 -19.09 -0.95
N PRO A 240 3.74 -20.31 -1.09
CA PRO A 240 4.01 -21.41 -0.17
C PRO A 240 5.44 -21.96 -0.25
N SER A 241 6.00 -22.31 0.91
CA SER A 241 7.26 -23.05 1.05
C SER A 241 8.44 -22.37 0.34
N LYS A 242 9.24 -23.13 -0.42
CA LYS A 242 10.45 -22.63 -1.12
C LYS A 242 10.16 -21.63 -2.24
N GLN A 243 8.90 -21.24 -2.46
CA GLN A 243 8.55 -20.23 -3.46
C GLN A 243 8.97 -18.81 -3.05
N LEU A 244 9.24 -18.57 -1.76
CA LEU A 244 9.73 -17.29 -1.26
C LEU A 244 10.44 -17.45 0.09
N GLU A 245 11.75 -17.22 0.13
CA GLU A 245 12.52 -17.33 1.37
C GLU A 245 13.29 -16.03 1.68
N ILE A 246 13.44 -15.12 0.71
CA ILE A 246 14.06 -13.81 0.93
C ILE A 246 13.12 -12.69 0.48
N VAL A 247 12.86 -11.74 1.38
CA VAL A 247 12.15 -10.50 1.07
C VAL A 247 13.06 -9.32 1.35
N LEU A 248 13.39 -8.55 0.31
CA LEU A 248 14.11 -7.28 0.41
C LEU A 248 13.09 -6.14 0.30
N ILE A 249 13.05 -5.24 1.28
CA ILE A 249 12.19 -4.05 1.26
C ILE A 249 13.09 -2.83 1.08
N VAL A 250 13.10 -2.28 -0.12
CA VAL A 250 13.96 -1.17 -0.56
C VAL A 250 13.37 0.14 -0.04
N GLY A 251 13.41 0.36 1.27
CA GLY A 251 12.90 1.56 1.90
C GLY A 251 11.70 1.37 2.81
N ILE A 252 11.14 2.50 3.28
CA ILE A 252 9.90 2.51 4.05
C ILE A 252 8.73 2.96 3.17
N PRO A 253 7.64 2.19 3.06
CA PRO A 253 6.50 2.52 2.19
C PRO A 253 5.55 3.54 2.83
N TYR A 254 6.06 4.75 3.06
CA TYR A 254 5.24 5.85 3.53
C TYR A 254 4.17 6.24 2.49
N PRO A 255 2.96 6.62 2.92
CA PRO A 255 1.98 7.24 2.05
C PRO A 255 2.56 8.47 1.35
N LYS A 256 2.15 8.70 0.10
CA LYS A 256 2.58 9.89 -0.65
C LYS A 256 2.01 11.16 0.01
N PRO A 257 2.79 12.26 0.11
CA PRO A 257 2.38 13.50 0.77
C PRO A 257 1.43 14.35 -0.10
N THR A 258 0.30 13.76 -0.51
CA THR A 258 -0.74 14.40 -1.33
C THR A 258 -1.63 15.33 -0.51
N ALA A 259 -2.39 16.20 -1.17
CA ALA A 259 -3.41 17.03 -0.49
C ALA A 259 -4.41 16.16 0.29
N ARG A 260 -4.84 15.03 -0.32
CA ARG A 260 -5.65 14.00 0.33
C ARG A 260 -5.01 13.48 1.63
N GLN A 261 -3.74 13.08 1.58
CA GLN A 261 -3.03 12.56 2.75
C GLN A 261 -2.89 13.61 3.85
N ARG A 262 -2.59 14.87 3.50
CA ARG A 262 -2.49 15.97 4.47
C ARG A 262 -3.85 16.26 5.11
N GLY A 263 -4.92 16.25 4.31
CA GLY A 263 -6.30 16.38 4.81
C GLY A 263 -6.65 15.28 5.81
N LEU A 264 -6.34 14.03 5.46
CA LEU A 264 -6.56 12.88 6.35
C LEU A 264 -5.77 13.00 7.65
N GLN A 265 -4.48 13.33 7.56
CA GLN A 265 -3.63 13.54 8.73
C GLN A 265 -4.18 14.64 9.64
N LYS A 266 -4.58 15.79 9.08
CA LYS A 266 -5.17 16.89 9.86
C LYS A 266 -6.50 16.49 10.51
N TYR A 267 -7.35 15.76 9.78
CA TYR A 267 -8.63 15.27 10.30
C TYR A 267 -8.43 14.34 11.50
N TYR A 268 -7.53 13.37 11.37
CA TYR A 268 -7.21 12.42 12.43
C TYR A 268 -6.49 13.07 13.61
N GLU A 269 -5.72 14.13 13.37
CA GLU A 269 -5.13 14.93 14.44
C GLU A 269 -6.22 15.63 15.26
N MET A 270 -7.20 16.25 14.61
CA MET A 270 -8.30 16.94 15.29
C MET A 270 -9.23 15.96 16.02
N LYS A 271 -9.49 14.78 15.43
CA LYS A 271 -10.45 13.81 15.97
C LYS A 271 -9.84 12.89 17.04
N PHE A 272 -8.58 12.49 16.88
CA PHE A 272 -7.95 11.45 17.70
C PHE A 272 -6.62 11.86 18.34
N HIS A 273 -6.08 13.05 18.05
CA HIS A 273 -4.71 13.47 18.45
C HIS A 273 -3.61 12.53 17.98
N LYS A 274 -3.87 11.81 16.87
CA LYS A 274 -3.04 10.74 16.34
C LYS A 274 -2.88 10.82 14.83
N GLY A 275 -2.77 12.04 14.29
CA GLY A 275 -2.73 12.28 12.85
C GLY A 275 -1.62 11.49 12.17
N TRP A 276 -0.39 11.59 12.65
CA TRP A 276 0.74 10.86 12.06
C TRP A 276 0.70 9.35 12.34
N GLU A 277 0.41 8.95 13.59
CA GLU A 277 0.35 7.54 13.99
C GLU A 277 -0.67 6.77 13.14
N TYR A 278 -1.90 7.28 13.01
CA TYR A 278 -2.97 6.56 12.34
C TYR A 278 -2.91 6.66 10.82
N THR A 279 -2.48 7.79 10.27
CA THR A 279 -2.53 7.99 8.81
C THR A 279 -1.22 7.68 8.09
N VAL A 280 -0.09 7.58 8.83
CA VAL A 280 1.23 7.30 8.26
C VAL A 280 1.82 6.03 8.87
N GLN A 281 1.97 5.97 10.19
CA GLN A 281 2.68 4.86 10.82
C GLN A 281 1.93 3.53 10.71
N ALA A 282 0.63 3.52 11.05
CA ALA A 282 -0.24 2.36 11.01
C ALA A 282 -0.34 1.73 9.59
N PRO A 283 -0.71 2.47 8.52
CA PRO A 283 -0.77 1.88 7.19
C PRO A 283 0.59 1.43 6.66
N THR A 284 1.68 2.12 7.03
CA THR A 284 3.03 1.67 6.68
C THR A 284 3.41 0.37 7.41
N ALA A 285 3.08 0.25 8.69
CA ALA A 285 3.29 -0.97 9.46
C ALA A 285 2.54 -2.16 8.84
N ARG A 286 1.27 -1.96 8.47
CA ARG A 286 0.47 -2.99 7.78
C ARG A 286 1.10 -3.45 6.48
N LYS A 287 1.55 -2.53 5.64
CA LYS A 287 2.23 -2.88 4.38
C LYS A 287 3.50 -3.70 4.61
N LEU A 288 4.31 -3.32 5.62
CA LEU A 288 5.50 -4.08 6.00
C LEU A 288 5.13 -5.48 6.50
N LEU A 289 4.16 -5.59 7.40
CA LEU A 289 3.66 -6.87 7.93
C LEU A 289 3.10 -7.76 6.81
N GLN A 290 2.35 -7.20 5.86
CA GLN A 290 1.81 -7.94 4.71
C GLN A 290 2.91 -8.47 3.80
N ALA A 291 3.98 -7.69 3.56
CA ALA A 291 5.12 -8.14 2.77
C ALA A 291 5.93 -9.24 3.49
N ILE A 292 6.21 -9.04 4.79
CA ILE A 292 6.98 -9.97 5.62
C ILE A 292 6.20 -11.27 5.87
N GLY A 293 4.88 -11.17 6.07
CA GLY A 293 4.00 -12.31 6.29
C GLY A 293 3.88 -13.26 5.10
N ARG A 294 4.47 -12.94 3.94
CA ARG A 294 4.56 -13.85 2.80
C ARG A 294 5.64 -14.92 2.96
N LEU A 295 6.60 -14.73 3.87
CA LEU A 295 7.73 -15.65 4.06
C LEU A 295 7.36 -16.96 4.75
N ILE A 296 6.34 -16.98 5.62
CA ILE A 296 6.06 -18.14 6.47
C ILE A 296 4.56 -18.42 6.48
N ARG A 297 4.21 -19.65 6.11
CA ARG A 297 2.82 -20.15 6.10
C ARG A 297 2.68 -21.49 6.80
N ASP A 298 3.73 -22.29 6.78
CA ASP A 298 3.85 -23.54 7.51
C ASP A 298 4.92 -23.42 8.61
N GLU A 299 4.83 -24.24 9.65
CA GLU A 299 5.81 -24.31 10.74
C GLU A 299 7.22 -24.68 10.25
N LYS A 300 7.34 -25.26 9.04
CA LYS A 300 8.62 -25.65 8.44
C LYS A 300 9.22 -24.58 7.52
N ASP A 301 8.44 -23.58 7.13
CA ASP A 301 8.91 -22.54 6.22
C ASP A 301 9.96 -21.68 6.93
N LYS A 302 11.06 -21.37 6.24
CA LYS A 302 12.10 -20.46 6.74
C LYS A 302 12.23 -19.26 5.82
N GLY A 303 12.49 -18.09 6.40
CA GLY A 303 12.63 -16.89 5.59
C GLY A 303 13.31 -15.72 6.28
N VAL A 304 13.88 -14.84 5.46
CA VAL A 304 14.58 -13.64 5.89
C VAL A 304 13.96 -12.41 5.23
N ALA A 305 13.54 -11.45 6.04
CA ALA A 305 13.09 -10.13 5.60
C ALA A 305 14.13 -9.06 5.96
N ILE A 306 14.48 -8.21 4.99
CA ILE A 306 15.53 -7.21 5.14
C ILE A 306 15.00 -5.86 4.68
N ILE A 307 14.96 -4.89 5.58
CA ILE A 307 14.56 -3.51 5.27
C ILE A 307 15.82 -2.69 5.02
N LEU A 308 16.01 -2.25 3.77
CA LEU A 308 17.12 -1.40 3.36
C LEU A 308 16.80 0.06 3.72
N ASP A 309 16.63 0.34 5.00
CA ASP A 309 16.36 1.70 5.48
C ASP A 309 16.68 1.87 6.97
N ARG A 310 17.54 2.83 7.29
CA ARG A 310 17.91 3.15 8.68
C ARG A 310 16.74 3.65 9.54
N ARG A 311 15.60 4.01 8.94
CA ARG A 311 14.39 4.46 9.63
C ARG A 311 13.50 3.30 10.10
N ALA A 312 13.81 2.05 9.71
CA ALA A 312 13.05 0.86 10.10
C ALA A 312 12.81 0.70 11.61
N PRO A 313 13.73 1.09 12.53
CA PRO A 313 13.49 0.99 13.97
C PRO A 313 12.22 1.68 14.49
N ARG A 314 11.67 2.67 13.77
CA ARG A 314 10.38 3.31 14.10
C ARG A 314 9.19 2.36 14.08
N PHE A 315 9.33 1.19 13.46
CA PHE A 315 8.30 0.17 13.34
C PHE A 315 8.51 -1.01 14.29
N LYS A 316 9.51 -0.98 15.17
CA LYS A 316 9.72 -2.01 16.21
C LYS A 316 8.49 -2.34 17.06
N PRO A 317 7.60 -1.38 17.41
CA PRO A 317 6.36 -1.72 18.13
C PRO A 317 5.50 -2.78 17.42
N TYR A 318 5.53 -2.78 16.08
CA TYR A 318 4.77 -3.71 15.22
C TYR A 318 5.64 -4.88 14.72
N LEU A 319 6.95 -4.64 14.59
CA LEU A 319 7.96 -5.58 14.11
C LEU A 319 8.89 -5.95 15.26
N LYS A 320 8.35 -6.65 16.26
CA LYS A 320 9.03 -6.92 17.55
C LYS A 320 10.41 -7.59 17.41
N GLU A 321 10.59 -8.39 16.35
CA GLU A 321 11.82 -9.15 16.05
C GLU A 321 12.84 -8.36 15.21
N LEU A 322 12.55 -7.10 14.85
CA LEU A 322 13.40 -6.30 13.96
C LEU A 322 14.75 -5.98 14.61
N GLY A 323 15.80 -6.63 14.09
CA GLY A 323 17.20 -6.42 14.48
C GLY A 323 17.96 -5.51 13.52
N LYS A 324 19.00 -4.84 14.03
CA LYS A 324 20.00 -4.16 13.19
C LYS A 324 20.93 -5.24 12.63
N SER A 325 21.15 -5.26 11.32
CA SER A 325 22.14 -6.18 10.73
C SER A 325 23.57 -5.72 11.03
N ILE A 326 24.43 -6.69 11.35
CA ILE A 326 25.89 -6.48 11.49
C ILE A 326 26.62 -7.13 10.31
N ASP A 327 26.25 -8.36 9.97
CA ASP A 327 26.74 -9.10 8.81
C ASP A 327 25.55 -9.79 8.12
N ILE A 328 24.97 -9.08 7.15
CA ILE A 328 23.75 -9.51 6.49
C ILE A 328 23.92 -10.85 5.78
N MET A 329 25.11 -11.15 5.25
CA MET A 329 25.35 -12.38 4.51
C MET A 329 25.39 -13.57 5.45
N LYS A 330 26.11 -13.46 6.58
CA LYS A 330 26.15 -14.52 7.60
C LYS A 330 24.79 -14.74 8.25
N GLU A 331 24.05 -13.66 8.49
CA GLU A 331 22.72 -13.73 9.09
C GLU A 331 21.71 -14.45 8.18
N ILE A 332 21.72 -14.16 6.86
CA ILE A 332 20.90 -14.90 5.89
C ILE A 332 21.32 -16.37 5.86
N GLU A 333 22.61 -16.66 5.71
CA GLU A 333 23.16 -18.02 5.63
C GLU A 333 22.81 -18.86 6.87
N SER A 334 22.86 -18.28 8.07
CA SER A 334 22.47 -19.00 9.29
C SER A 334 20.97 -19.35 9.39
N THR A 335 20.12 -18.67 8.62
CA THR A 335 18.66 -18.84 8.69
C THR A 335 18.17 -19.79 7.61
N ILE A 336 18.65 -19.62 6.37
CA ILE A 336 18.14 -20.32 5.18
C ILE A 336 19.23 -21.05 4.36
N GLY A 337 20.50 -20.96 4.79
CA GLY A 337 21.64 -21.60 4.13
C GLY A 337 21.79 -23.08 4.42
#